data_AF-A0A7Y1XHP1-F1
#
_entry.id   AF-A0A7Y1XHP1-F1
#
_cell.length_a   1.000
_cell.length_b   1.000
_cell.length_c   1.000
_cell.angle_alpha   90.00
_cell.angle_beta   90.00
_cell.angle_gamma   90.00
#
_symmetry.space_group_name_H-M   'P 1'
#
loop_
_entity.id
_entity.type
_entity.pdbx_description
1 polymer ?
#
loop_
_entity_poly.entity_id
_entity_poly.type
_entity_poly.pdbx_seq_one_letter_code
_entity_poly.pdbx_strand_id
1 'polypeptide(L)'
;RSIYKELEASGLVASQPGKGRNVWNCMGYVLAATNAEAIALHDCDIVTYDRSLLARLMYPVANPQFNYEFCKGFYARIAGGKLNGRVCRLLVSPLIAALKRAFGDNEYLQYMDSFRYALAGEFSFRRDVLNDIRIPSDWGLEIGVLSEMHRNYSNNRICQVDIADVYDHKHQSMSAGDDSGGLSKMSIDISKALFRKLATQGTTFSTESFRTLKATYFRTALDYVDAYHNEAIINGLNFDIHEEEKAVELFAENIMKAGEIYLERPMETPFIPSWNRVRSAVPDVLPRLAAAVKQDMQKYGG
;
A
#
# COMPACT_ATOMS: atom_id res chain seq x y z
N ARG A 1 -24.50 -7.43 9.74
CA ARG A 1 -24.94 -6.08 9.27
C ARG A 1 -25.23 -5.10 10.41
N SER A 2 -25.90 -5.49 11.50
CA SER A 2 -26.17 -4.61 12.66
C SER A 2 -24.89 -4.08 13.33
N ILE A 3 -23.91 -4.95 13.56
CA ILE A 3 -22.60 -4.58 14.16
C ILE A 3 -21.93 -3.45 13.36
N TYR A 4 -21.91 -3.56 12.03
CA TYR A 4 -21.32 -2.51 11.18
C TYR A 4 -22.04 -1.16 11.30
N LYS A 5 -23.37 -1.14 11.38
CA LYS A 5 -24.13 0.10 11.55
C LYS A 5 -23.80 0.82 12.87
N GLU A 6 -23.60 0.06 13.94
CA GLU A 6 -23.18 0.59 15.24
C GLU A 6 -21.76 1.17 15.17
N LEU A 7 -20.84 0.47 14.52
CA LEU A 7 -19.47 0.96 14.31
C LEU A 7 -19.45 2.21 13.42
N GLU A 8 -20.27 2.28 12.37
CA GLU A 8 -20.43 3.46 11.52
C GLU A 8 -20.98 4.65 12.33
N ALA A 9 -22.03 4.43 13.13
CA ALA A 9 -22.61 5.46 13.99
C ALA A 9 -21.62 6.01 15.03
N SER A 10 -20.65 5.20 15.42
CA SER A 10 -19.61 5.57 16.40
C SER A 10 -18.33 6.11 15.74
N GLY A 11 -18.27 6.22 14.41
CA GLY A 11 -17.06 6.64 13.69
C GLY A 11 -15.89 5.67 13.82
N LEU A 12 -16.17 4.39 14.06
CA LEU A 12 -15.18 3.33 14.32
C LEU A 12 -14.81 2.50 13.09
N VAL A 13 -15.32 2.86 11.91
CA VAL A 13 -15.05 2.20 10.63
C VAL A 13 -15.02 3.22 9.51
N ALA A 14 -14.35 2.90 8.39
CA ALA A 14 -14.41 3.71 7.19
C ALA A 14 -15.85 3.88 6.69
N SER A 15 -16.25 5.11 6.42
CA SER A 15 -17.54 5.45 5.81
C SER A 15 -17.64 4.98 4.36
N GLN A 16 -16.52 5.00 3.62
CA GLN A 16 -16.49 4.64 2.20
C GLN A 16 -16.09 3.17 1.97
N PRO A 17 -16.68 2.49 0.97
CA PRO A 17 -16.22 1.18 0.54
C PRO A 17 -14.87 1.28 -0.20
N GLY A 18 -13.99 0.31 0.03
CA GLY A 18 -12.66 0.28 -0.59
C GLY A 18 -11.82 -0.93 -0.16
N LYS A 19 -10.66 -1.13 -0.80
CA LYS A 19 -9.72 -2.23 -0.49
C LYS A 19 -9.33 -2.22 0.99
N GLY A 20 -9.01 -1.04 1.54
CA GLY A 20 -8.68 -0.85 2.95
C GLY A 20 -9.77 -1.31 3.92
N ARG A 21 -11.03 -0.94 3.64
CA ARG A 21 -12.18 -1.39 4.45
C ARG A 21 -12.35 -2.91 4.40
N ASN A 22 -12.14 -3.53 3.24
CA ASN A 22 -12.23 -4.98 3.10
C ASN A 22 -11.14 -5.69 3.93
N VAL A 23 -9.88 -5.25 3.80
CA VAL A 23 -8.75 -5.76 4.59
C VAL A 23 -9.01 -5.61 6.08
N TRP A 24 -9.48 -4.44 6.51
CA TRP A 24 -9.81 -4.17 7.91
C TRP A 24 -10.89 -5.12 8.46
N ASN A 25 -11.92 -5.44 7.66
CA ASN A 25 -12.95 -6.42 8.03
C ASN A 25 -12.36 -7.84 8.15
N CYS A 26 -11.49 -8.24 7.21
CA CYS A 26 -10.79 -9.53 7.27
C CYS A 26 -9.95 -9.66 8.55
N MET A 27 -9.26 -8.59 8.96
CA MET A 27 -8.52 -8.57 10.23
C MET A 27 -9.44 -8.79 11.43
N GLY A 28 -10.61 -8.13 11.45
CA GLY A 28 -11.61 -8.33 12.49
C GLY A 28 -12.11 -9.78 12.56
N TYR A 29 -12.37 -10.37 11.40
CA TYR A 29 -12.75 -11.78 11.30
C TYR A 29 -11.67 -12.70 11.85
N VAL A 30 -10.40 -12.50 11.47
CA VAL A 30 -9.27 -13.27 11.99
C VAL A 30 -9.20 -13.18 13.52
N LEU A 31 -9.27 -11.96 14.05
CA LEU A 31 -9.21 -11.70 15.50
C LEU A 31 -10.41 -12.32 16.26
N ALA A 32 -11.59 -12.33 15.66
CA ALA A 32 -12.82 -12.79 16.29
C ALA A 32 -13.04 -14.31 16.21
N ALA A 33 -12.78 -14.92 15.05
CA ALA A 33 -13.33 -16.22 14.70
C ALA A 33 -12.27 -17.25 14.25
N THR A 34 -10.98 -16.92 14.35
CA THR A 34 -9.91 -17.85 13.97
C THR A 34 -8.82 -17.92 15.03
N ASN A 35 -8.06 -19.02 15.03
CA ASN A 35 -6.81 -19.17 15.78
C ASN A 35 -5.58 -19.07 14.86
N ALA A 36 -5.70 -18.44 13.69
CA ALA A 36 -4.59 -18.26 12.78
C ALA A 36 -3.51 -17.36 13.41
N GLU A 37 -2.27 -17.84 13.39
CA GLU A 37 -1.10 -17.11 13.89
C GLU A 37 -0.34 -16.38 12.77
N ALA A 38 -0.38 -16.92 11.55
CA ALA A 38 0.19 -16.32 10.35
C ALA A 38 -0.94 -16.04 9.34
N ILE A 39 -0.93 -14.84 8.77
CA ILE A 39 -1.95 -14.35 7.86
C ILE A 39 -1.25 -13.79 6.62
N ALA A 40 -1.75 -14.14 5.43
CA ALA A 40 -1.34 -13.54 4.17
C ALA A 40 -2.51 -12.79 3.52
N LEU A 41 -2.17 -11.71 2.83
CA LEU A 41 -3.00 -11.04 1.85
C LEU A 41 -2.28 -11.10 0.51
N HIS A 42 -3.04 -11.40 -0.53
CA HIS A 42 -2.62 -11.31 -1.92
C HIS A 42 -3.84 -10.94 -2.77
N ASP A 43 -3.60 -10.36 -3.94
CA ASP A 43 -4.69 -9.97 -4.82
C ASP A 43 -5.44 -11.21 -5.37
N CYS A 44 -6.72 -11.03 -5.71
CA CYS A 44 -7.59 -12.09 -6.23
C CYS A 44 -7.61 -12.15 -7.77
N ASP A 45 -6.95 -11.21 -8.44
CA ASP A 45 -6.92 -11.07 -9.90
C ASP A 45 -5.56 -11.48 -10.51
N ILE A 46 -4.78 -12.28 -9.76
CA ILE A 46 -3.51 -12.85 -10.21
C ILE A 46 -3.79 -13.85 -11.32
N VAL A 47 -3.26 -13.59 -12.52
CA VAL A 47 -3.45 -14.45 -13.70
C VAL A 47 -2.45 -15.61 -13.71
N THR A 48 -1.24 -15.37 -13.18
CA THR A 48 -0.14 -16.35 -13.15
C THR A 48 -0.03 -17.09 -11.81
N TYR A 49 -1.15 -17.37 -11.14
CA TYR A 49 -1.13 -17.90 -9.77
C TYR A 49 -0.51 -19.30 -9.68
N ASP A 50 0.55 -19.42 -8.87
CA ASP A 50 1.11 -20.70 -8.43
C ASP A 50 1.04 -20.81 -6.90
N ARG A 51 0.71 -21.98 -6.36
CA ARG A 51 0.66 -22.23 -4.91
C ARG A 51 1.99 -21.93 -4.19
N SER A 52 3.12 -21.99 -4.90
CA SER A 52 4.44 -21.62 -4.37
C SER A 52 4.50 -20.15 -3.98
N LEU A 53 3.75 -19.28 -4.66
CA LEU A 53 3.66 -17.85 -4.33
C LEU A 53 3.18 -17.69 -2.88
N LEU A 54 2.05 -18.30 -2.55
CA LEU A 54 1.48 -18.25 -1.20
C LEU A 54 2.40 -18.92 -0.17
N ALA A 55 2.98 -20.07 -0.51
CA ALA A 55 3.92 -20.76 0.36
C ALA A 55 5.13 -19.90 0.70
N ARG A 56 5.74 -19.26 -0.31
CA ARG A 56 6.90 -18.35 -0.16
C ARG A 56 6.53 -17.10 0.63
N LEU A 57 5.33 -16.54 0.42
CA LEU A 57 4.85 -15.39 1.15
C LEU A 57 4.61 -15.69 2.64
N MET A 58 4.08 -16.87 2.96
CA MET A 58 3.77 -17.28 4.33
C MET A 58 5.00 -17.74 5.11
N TYR A 59 5.96 -18.37 4.43
CA TYR A 59 7.09 -19.04 5.07
C TYR A 59 7.85 -18.16 6.09
N PRO A 60 8.17 -16.88 5.82
CA PRO A 60 8.95 -16.07 6.75
C PRO A 60 8.26 -15.78 8.08
N VAL A 61 6.93 -15.68 8.09
CA VAL A 61 6.14 -15.37 9.30
C VAL A 61 5.64 -16.62 10.01
N ALA A 62 5.46 -17.73 9.26
CA ALA A 62 4.98 -19.01 9.78
C ALA A 62 6.11 -19.91 10.32
N ASN A 63 7.36 -19.73 9.86
CA ASN A 63 8.49 -20.53 10.37
C ASN A 63 8.87 -20.05 11.79
N PRO A 64 8.81 -20.92 12.81
CA PRO A 64 9.12 -20.53 14.20
C PRO A 64 10.62 -20.23 14.42
N GLN A 65 11.50 -20.66 13.52
CA GLN A 65 12.92 -20.32 13.57
C GLN A 65 13.19 -18.88 13.11
N PHE A 66 12.23 -18.25 12.44
CA PHE A 66 12.37 -16.90 11.93
C PHE A 66 11.70 -15.92 12.87
N ASN A 67 12.27 -14.72 12.95
CA ASN A 67 11.87 -13.70 13.91
C ASN A 67 11.21 -12.50 13.20
N TYR A 68 10.47 -12.78 12.13
CA TYR A 68 9.78 -11.77 11.33
C TYR A 68 8.31 -11.63 11.73
N GLU A 69 7.87 -10.40 11.86
CA GLU A 69 6.46 -10.04 12.12
C GLU A 69 5.72 -9.71 10.83
N PHE A 70 6.45 -9.30 9.79
CA PHE A 70 5.91 -8.91 8.50
C PHE A 70 6.84 -9.31 7.36
N CYS A 71 6.24 -9.76 6.27
CA CYS A 71 6.92 -10.09 5.03
C CYS A 71 6.20 -9.43 3.86
N LYS A 72 6.95 -8.67 3.05
CA LYS A 72 6.46 -8.11 1.79
C LYS A 72 6.86 -9.01 0.62
N GLY A 73 5.90 -9.41 -0.19
CA GLY A 73 6.17 -10.08 -1.45
C GLY A 73 6.74 -9.11 -2.48
N PHE A 74 7.71 -9.56 -3.27
CA PHE A 74 8.17 -8.85 -4.46
C PHE A 74 8.33 -9.82 -5.63
N TYR A 75 8.30 -9.28 -6.85
CA TYR A 75 8.31 -10.06 -8.09
C TYR A 75 8.63 -9.13 -9.26
N ALA A 76 9.23 -9.67 -10.32
CA ALA A 76 9.37 -8.92 -11.57
C ALA A 76 7.98 -8.72 -12.23
N ARG A 77 7.65 -7.47 -12.55
CA ARG A 77 6.41 -7.14 -13.29
C ARG A 77 6.69 -7.04 -14.78
N ILE A 78 6.65 -8.19 -15.45
CA ILE A 78 6.82 -8.30 -16.90
C ILE A 78 5.59 -9.02 -17.47
N ALA A 79 4.90 -8.39 -18.42
CA ALA A 79 3.81 -9.04 -19.15
C ALA A 79 3.77 -8.54 -20.60
N GLY A 80 3.43 -9.43 -21.53
CA GLY A 80 3.36 -9.08 -22.97
C GLY A 80 4.68 -8.54 -23.54
N GLY A 81 5.83 -8.95 -22.98
CA GLY A 81 7.15 -8.45 -23.39
C GLY A 81 7.39 -6.98 -23.03
N LYS A 82 6.77 -6.45 -21.97
CA LYS A 82 6.91 -5.06 -21.50
C LYS A 82 7.15 -4.97 -20.00
N LEU A 83 7.81 -3.91 -19.57
CA LEU A 83 7.96 -3.54 -18.15
C LEU A 83 6.69 -2.88 -17.61
N ASN A 84 6.05 -3.51 -16.62
CA ASN A 84 4.85 -3.01 -15.96
C ASN A 84 5.16 -2.32 -14.62
N GLY A 85 4.11 -1.86 -13.92
CA GLY A 85 4.27 -1.26 -12.58
C GLY A 85 4.68 0.21 -12.58
N ARG A 86 4.17 1.01 -13.53
CA ARG A 86 4.46 2.45 -13.69
C ARG A 86 4.40 3.24 -12.37
N VAL A 87 3.42 2.99 -11.51
CA VAL A 87 3.30 3.72 -10.24
C VAL A 87 4.48 3.42 -9.31
N CYS A 88 4.96 2.18 -9.25
CA CYS A 88 6.14 1.85 -8.45
C CYS A 88 7.42 2.43 -9.07
N ARG A 89 7.58 2.23 -10.40
CA ARG A 89 8.77 2.59 -11.16
C ARG A 89 8.94 4.10 -11.34
N LEU A 90 7.88 4.80 -11.74
CA LEU A 90 7.90 6.18 -12.19
C LEU A 90 7.32 7.17 -11.19
N LEU A 91 6.47 6.74 -10.25
CA LEU A 91 5.98 7.62 -9.17
C LEU A 91 6.76 7.37 -7.87
N VAL A 92 6.60 6.21 -7.23
CA VAL A 92 7.06 5.99 -5.85
C VAL A 92 8.56 6.14 -5.70
N SER A 93 9.35 5.40 -6.47
CA SER A 93 10.81 5.42 -6.34
C SER A 93 11.40 6.82 -6.66
N PRO A 94 11.01 7.47 -7.78
CA PRO A 94 11.48 8.82 -8.07
C PRO A 94 10.98 9.87 -7.07
N LEU A 95 9.76 9.72 -6.54
CA LEU A 95 9.21 10.63 -5.52
C LEU A 95 9.96 10.51 -4.20
N ILE A 96 10.29 9.29 -3.76
CA ILE A 96 11.13 9.07 -2.56
C ILE A 96 12.51 9.70 -2.77
N ALA A 97 13.14 9.46 -3.92
CA ALA A 97 14.44 10.07 -4.25
C ALA A 97 14.38 11.62 -4.31
N ALA A 98 13.29 12.18 -4.83
CA ALA A 98 13.07 13.63 -4.86
C ALA A 98 12.80 14.20 -3.47
N LEU A 99 12.05 13.50 -2.62
CA LEU A 99 11.81 13.87 -1.23
C LEU A 99 13.12 13.90 -0.43
N LYS A 100 13.98 12.88 -0.59
CA LYS A 100 15.32 12.84 0.01
C LYS A 100 16.18 14.03 -0.40
N ARG A 101 16.15 14.40 -1.69
CA ARG A 101 16.90 15.57 -2.20
C ARG A 101 16.34 16.90 -1.69
N ALA A 102 15.02 17.07 -1.69
CA ALA A 102 14.38 18.34 -1.38
C ALA A 102 14.24 18.62 0.14
N PHE A 103 14.07 17.56 0.95
CA PHE A 103 13.76 17.67 2.39
C PHE A 103 14.79 16.97 3.29
N GLY A 104 15.85 16.41 2.71
CA GLY A 104 16.85 15.65 3.43
C GLY A 104 16.51 14.16 3.56
N ASP A 105 17.55 13.35 3.74
CA ASP A 105 17.41 11.92 3.96
C ASP A 105 17.04 11.63 5.42
N ASN A 106 16.17 10.65 5.65
CA ASN A 106 15.73 10.24 6.98
C ASN A 106 15.39 8.75 7.03
N GLU A 107 15.31 8.18 8.24
CA GLU A 107 15.08 6.75 8.45
C GLU A 107 13.82 6.23 7.74
N TYR A 108 12.75 7.02 7.71
CA TYR A 108 11.51 6.61 7.04
C TYR A 108 11.66 6.56 5.51
N LEU A 109 12.29 7.58 4.90
CA LEU A 109 12.56 7.59 3.47
C LEU A 109 13.55 6.48 3.09
N GLN A 110 14.56 6.21 3.91
CA GLN A 110 15.47 5.07 3.72
C GLN A 110 14.74 3.73 3.80
N TYR A 111 13.86 3.57 4.79
CA TYR A 111 13.03 2.38 4.92
C TYR A 111 12.12 2.18 3.71
N MET A 112 11.40 3.21 3.27
CA MET A 112 10.51 3.12 2.10
C MET A 112 11.27 2.82 0.81
N ASP A 113 12.46 3.40 0.63
CA ASP A 113 13.34 3.17 -0.53
C ASP A 113 13.93 1.74 -0.57
N SER A 114 13.98 1.04 0.57
CA SER A 114 14.51 -0.32 0.63
C SER A 114 13.59 -1.39 0.02
N PHE A 115 12.33 -1.06 -0.26
CA PHE A 115 11.36 -1.99 -0.80
C PHE A 115 11.43 -2.06 -2.33
N ARG A 116 11.69 -3.25 -2.87
CA ARG A 116 11.74 -3.47 -4.32
C ARG A 116 10.41 -3.15 -5.00
N TYR A 117 9.31 -3.54 -4.36
CA TYR A 117 7.95 -3.29 -4.83
C TYR A 117 7.06 -2.86 -3.65
N ALA A 118 7.22 -1.61 -3.21
CA ALA A 118 6.46 -1.05 -2.08
C ALA A 118 4.93 -1.18 -2.26
N LEU A 119 4.46 -1.14 -3.50
CA LEU A 119 3.04 -1.25 -3.88
C LEU A 119 2.56 -2.67 -4.22
N ALA A 120 3.35 -3.72 -3.96
CA ALA A 120 2.84 -5.09 -4.10
C ALA A 120 1.67 -5.32 -3.13
N GLY A 121 0.57 -5.92 -3.61
CA GLY A 121 -0.58 -6.28 -2.79
C GLY A 121 -0.30 -7.46 -1.86
N GLU A 122 0.81 -8.14 -2.09
CA GLU A 122 1.19 -9.42 -1.49
C GLU A 122 2.04 -9.16 -0.24
N PHE A 123 1.48 -9.45 0.92
CA PHE A 123 2.20 -9.39 2.19
C PHE A 123 1.63 -10.37 3.20
N SER A 124 2.45 -10.78 4.15
CA SER A 124 2.04 -11.60 5.28
C SER A 124 2.52 -11.02 6.59
N PHE A 125 1.84 -11.38 7.67
CA PHE A 125 2.17 -10.93 9.01
C PHE A 125 1.69 -11.92 10.06
N ARG A 126 2.27 -11.81 11.25
CA ARG A 126 1.77 -12.51 12.44
C ARG A 126 0.54 -11.83 13.00
N ARG A 127 -0.26 -12.62 13.72
CA ARG A 127 -1.52 -12.19 14.35
C ARG A 127 -1.35 -10.95 15.25
N ASP A 128 -0.21 -10.78 15.89
CA ASP A 128 0.02 -9.67 16.81
C ASP A 128 -0.01 -8.31 16.10
N VAL A 129 0.38 -8.25 14.83
CA VAL A 129 0.33 -7.05 13.99
C VAL A 129 -1.10 -6.50 13.86
N LEU A 130 -2.13 -7.35 13.85
CA LEU A 130 -3.52 -6.97 13.57
C LEU A 130 -4.14 -6.09 14.66
N ASN A 131 -3.61 -6.15 15.88
CA ASN A 131 -4.17 -5.43 17.01
C ASN A 131 -3.95 -3.92 16.89
N ASP A 132 -2.76 -3.53 16.45
CA ASP A 132 -2.29 -2.14 16.47
C ASP A 132 -2.18 -1.50 15.09
N ILE A 133 -2.08 -2.30 14.02
CA ILE A 133 -1.96 -1.77 12.67
C ILE A 133 -3.18 -0.92 12.30
N ARG A 134 -2.91 0.28 11.78
CA ARG A 134 -3.93 1.17 11.23
C ARG A 134 -3.97 0.99 9.72
N ILE A 135 -5.14 0.58 9.21
CA ILE A 135 -5.33 0.36 7.78
C ILE A 135 -5.85 1.64 7.13
N PRO A 136 -5.15 2.19 6.11
CA PRO A 136 -5.69 3.27 5.29
C PRO A 136 -6.96 2.81 4.56
N SER A 137 -7.93 3.69 4.37
CA SER A 137 -9.17 3.34 3.64
C SER A 137 -8.99 3.22 2.13
N ASP A 138 -7.98 3.88 1.57
CA ASP A 138 -7.86 4.17 0.13
C ASP A 138 -6.69 3.41 -0.55
N TRP A 139 -6.32 3.82 -1.76
CA TRP A 139 -5.19 3.27 -2.53
C TRP A 139 -3.81 3.47 -1.89
N GLY A 140 -3.75 4.22 -0.78
CA GLY A 140 -2.58 4.31 0.08
C GLY A 140 -2.40 3.10 1.00
N LEU A 141 -3.21 2.03 0.88
CA LEU A 141 -3.15 0.83 1.73
C LEU A 141 -1.72 0.30 1.87
N GLU A 142 -1.05 0.00 0.76
CA GLU A 142 0.27 -0.63 0.77
C GLU A 142 1.32 0.29 1.40
N ILE A 143 1.31 1.58 1.07
CA ILE A 143 2.22 2.59 1.65
C ILE A 143 1.93 2.81 3.14
N GLY A 144 0.66 2.88 3.54
CA GLY A 144 0.27 3.09 4.92
C GLY A 144 0.55 1.87 5.80
N VAL A 145 0.36 0.65 5.28
CA VAL A 145 0.79 -0.59 5.94
C VAL A 145 2.30 -0.52 6.20
N LEU A 146 3.12 -0.24 5.18
CA LEU A 146 4.57 -0.10 5.35
C LEU A 146 4.93 1.01 6.36
N SER A 147 4.21 2.13 6.34
CA SER A 147 4.39 3.24 7.28
C SER A 147 4.07 2.88 8.72
N GLU A 148 3.06 2.04 8.95
CA GLU A 148 2.70 1.52 10.27
C GLU A 148 3.69 0.45 10.73
N MET A 149 4.19 -0.39 9.81
CA MET A 149 5.25 -1.35 10.13
C MET A 149 6.51 -0.65 10.61
N HIS A 150 6.97 0.40 9.91
CA HIS A 150 8.09 1.23 10.34
C HIS A 150 7.88 1.87 11.71
N ARG A 151 6.64 2.22 12.05
CA ARG A 151 6.32 2.87 13.32
C ARG A 151 6.32 1.89 14.49
N ASN A 152 5.83 0.69 14.26
CA ASN A 152 5.50 -0.26 15.33
C ASN A 152 6.56 -1.35 15.51
N TYR A 153 7.44 -1.56 14.53
CA TYR A 153 8.41 -2.65 14.53
C TYR A 153 9.78 -2.18 14.07
N SER A 154 10.83 -2.77 14.65
CA SER A 154 12.21 -2.56 14.21
C SER A 154 12.46 -3.26 12.86
N ASN A 155 13.37 -2.69 12.05
CA ASN A 155 13.66 -3.18 10.69
C ASN A 155 14.04 -4.67 10.64
N ASN A 156 14.70 -5.21 11.66
CA ASN A 156 15.06 -6.63 11.74
C ASN A 156 13.85 -7.59 11.91
N ARG A 157 12.64 -7.06 12.15
CA ARG A 157 11.38 -7.82 12.20
C ARG A 157 10.65 -7.83 10.85
N ILE A 158 11.18 -7.14 9.86
CA ILE A 158 10.56 -6.93 8.56
C ILE A 158 11.45 -7.57 7.49
N CYS A 159 10.84 -8.34 6.60
CA CYS A 159 11.55 -8.96 5.49
C CYS A 159 10.81 -8.79 4.16
N GLN A 160 11.51 -9.11 3.08
CA GLN A 160 10.97 -9.17 1.73
C GLN A 160 11.30 -10.53 1.14
N VAL A 161 10.37 -11.12 0.39
CA VAL A 161 10.57 -12.41 -0.26
C VAL A 161 10.16 -12.33 -1.72
N ASP A 162 11.00 -12.88 -2.59
CA ASP A 162 10.66 -13.08 -3.99
C ASP A 162 9.58 -14.16 -4.03
N ILE A 163 8.42 -13.89 -4.62
CA ILE A 163 7.27 -14.82 -4.60
C ILE A 163 6.90 -15.36 -5.98
N ALA A 164 7.40 -14.78 -7.07
CA ALA A 164 7.05 -15.20 -8.42
C ALA A 164 8.09 -14.76 -9.44
N ASP A 165 8.42 -15.65 -10.37
CA ASP A 165 9.29 -15.36 -11.50
C ASP A 165 8.66 -14.34 -12.45
N VAL A 166 7.39 -14.56 -12.82
CA VAL A 166 6.59 -13.65 -13.64
C VAL A 166 5.24 -13.43 -12.98
N TYR A 167 4.93 -12.17 -12.69
CA TYR A 167 3.68 -11.78 -12.06
C TYR A 167 2.86 -10.89 -12.99
N ASP A 168 1.64 -11.34 -13.31
CA ASP A 168 0.69 -10.57 -14.10
C ASP A 168 -0.71 -10.52 -13.45
N HIS A 169 -1.37 -9.38 -13.62
CA HIS A 169 -2.68 -9.08 -13.06
C HIS A 169 -3.39 -8.01 -13.91
N LYS A 170 -4.64 -7.69 -13.59
CA LYS A 170 -5.44 -6.77 -14.40
C LYS A 170 -4.82 -5.36 -14.45
N HIS A 171 -4.47 -4.91 -15.65
CA HIS A 171 -3.92 -3.57 -15.87
C HIS A 171 -4.99 -2.47 -15.74
N GLN A 172 -4.59 -1.35 -15.13
CA GLN A 172 -5.41 -0.15 -14.97
C GLN A 172 -5.09 0.88 -16.05
N SER A 173 -6.08 1.68 -16.45
CA SER A 173 -5.87 2.81 -17.37
C SER A 173 -5.12 3.96 -16.71
N MET A 174 -4.40 4.74 -17.53
CA MET A 174 -3.74 5.97 -17.08
C MET A 174 -4.72 7.00 -16.49
N SER A 175 -5.95 7.08 -17.02
CA SER A 175 -7.00 8.01 -16.58
C SER A 175 -6.54 9.48 -16.51
N ALA A 176 -5.83 9.95 -17.54
CA ALA A 176 -5.22 11.29 -17.57
C ALA A 176 -6.23 12.45 -17.48
N GLY A 177 -7.51 12.22 -17.85
CA GLY A 177 -8.59 13.20 -17.74
C GLY A 177 -9.56 12.96 -16.59
N ASP A 178 -9.29 11.98 -15.73
CA ASP A 178 -10.17 11.60 -14.62
C ASP A 178 -9.36 11.30 -13.35
N ASP A 179 -9.29 12.30 -12.47
CA ASP A 179 -8.63 12.21 -11.17
C ASP A 179 -9.36 11.28 -10.17
N SER A 180 -10.56 10.80 -10.52
CA SER A 180 -11.33 9.86 -9.70
C SER A 180 -11.06 8.38 -10.04
N GLY A 181 -10.29 8.11 -11.10
CA GLY A 181 -10.06 6.77 -11.62
C GLY A 181 -8.58 6.44 -11.90
N GLY A 182 -8.33 5.14 -12.08
CA GLY A 182 -7.07 4.60 -12.63
C GLY A 182 -5.81 5.02 -11.87
N LEU A 183 -4.73 5.22 -12.63
CA LEU A 183 -3.42 5.59 -12.07
C LEU A 183 -3.38 7.04 -11.56
N SER A 184 -4.25 7.93 -12.06
CA SER A 184 -4.32 9.32 -11.61
C SER A 184 -4.72 9.41 -10.13
N LYS A 185 -5.85 8.79 -9.76
CA LYS A 185 -6.29 8.74 -8.36
C LYS A 185 -5.24 8.08 -7.45
N MET A 186 -4.68 6.97 -7.91
CA MET A 186 -3.69 6.21 -7.15
C MET A 186 -2.45 7.06 -6.82
N SER A 187 -1.95 7.85 -7.77
CA SER A 187 -0.77 8.68 -7.53
C SER A 187 -1.02 9.83 -6.57
N ILE A 188 -2.22 10.43 -6.60
CA ILE A 188 -2.65 11.45 -5.64
C ILE A 188 -2.73 10.84 -4.23
N ASP A 189 -3.39 9.68 -4.08
CA ASP A 189 -3.57 9.02 -2.79
C ASP A 189 -2.23 8.59 -2.16
N ILE A 190 -1.33 8.02 -2.95
CA ILE A 190 0.03 7.63 -2.51
C ILE A 190 0.83 8.86 -2.07
N SER A 191 0.83 9.93 -2.87
CA SER A 191 1.57 11.15 -2.56
C SER A 191 1.08 11.79 -1.27
N LYS A 192 -0.25 11.90 -1.09
CA LYS A 192 -0.85 12.38 0.19
C LYS A 192 -0.43 11.52 1.38
N ALA A 193 -0.38 10.20 1.22
CA ALA A 193 0.02 9.29 2.30
C ALA A 193 1.47 9.55 2.74
N LEU A 194 2.40 9.74 1.78
CA LEU A 194 3.79 10.08 2.06
C LEU A 194 3.91 11.44 2.76
N PHE A 195 3.23 12.47 2.25
CA PHE A 195 3.28 13.82 2.84
C PHE A 195 2.76 13.84 4.27
N ARG A 196 1.62 13.20 4.53
CA ARG A 196 1.07 13.07 5.88
C ARG A 196 2.03 12.35 6.81
N LYS A 197 2.65 11.26 6.36
CA LYS A 197 3.60 10.50 7.18
C LYS A 197 4.83 11.34 7.53
N LEU A 198 5.43 12.03 6.56
CA LEU A 198 6.56 12.93 6.79
C LEU A 198 6.19 14.09 7.72
N ALA A 199 5.00 14.65 7.57
CA ALA A 199 4.51 15.69 8.47
C ALA A 199 4.38 15.21 9.93
N THR A 200 3.95 13.97 10.17
CA THR A 200 3.95 13.39 11.52
C THR A 200 5.35 13.21 12.12
N GLN A 201 6.39 13.27 11.28
CA GLN A 201 7.80 13.20 11.68
C GLN A 201 8.49 14.58 11.71
N GLY A 202 7.73 15.66 11.52
CA GLY A 202 8.22 17.03 11.64
C GLY A 202 8.59 17.71 10.31
N THR A 203 8.39 17.05 9.15
CA THR A 203 8.58 17.72 7.86
C THR A 203 7.46 18.74 7.62
N THR A 204 7.84 19.99 7.39
CA THR A 204 6.89 21.06 7.04
C THR A 204 6.78 21.19 5.53
N PHE A 205 5.55 21.30 5.02
CA PHE A 205 5.29 21.53 3.60
C PHE A 205 4.57 22.87 3.40
N SER A 206 4.98 23.61 2.38
CA SER A 206 4.26 24.76 1.82
C SER A 206 3.98 24.58 0.33
N THR A 207 3.23 25.51 -0.25
CA THR A 207 3.00 25.56 -1.70
C THR A 207 4.33 25.61 -2.48
N GLU A 208 5.30 26.38 -2.01
CA GLU A 208 6.65 26.49 -2.59
C GLU A 208 7.43 25.19 -2.45
N SER A 209 7.30 24.50 -1.31
CA SER A 209 7.88 23.18 -1.10
C SER A 209 7.36 22.17 -2.12
N PHE A 210 6.05 22.16 -2.41
CA PHE A 210 5.47 21.27 -3.41
C PHE A 210 5.90 21.63 -4.85
N ARG A 211 6.00 22.92 -5.19
CA ARG A 211 6.56 23.34 -6.49
C ARG A 211 8.00 22.84 -6.68
N THR A 212 8.82 22.97 -5.64
CA THR A 212 10.21 22.47 -5.62
C THR A 212 10.25 20.95 -5.74
N LEU A 213 9.40 20.25 -4.99
CA LEU A 213 9.29 18.80 -5.05
C LEU A 213 8.85 18.32 -6.44
N LYS A 214 7.85 18.95 -7.05
CA LYS A 214 7.38 18.63 -8.41
C LYS A 214 8.51 18.76 -9.43
N ALA A 215 9.28 19.84 -9.39
CA ALA A 215 10.40 20.05 -10.31
C ALA A 215 11.51 19.00 -10.10
N THR A 216 11.84 18.73 -8.83
CA THR A 216 12.86 17.73 -8.45
C THR A 216 12.43 16.32 -8.85
N TYR A 217 11.16 15.97 -8.60
CA TYR A 217 10.54 14.72 -9.02
C TYR A 217 10.58 14.57 -10.53
N PHE A 218 10.13 15.58 -11.28
CA PHE A 218 10.05 15.50 -12.73
C PHE A 218 11.42 15.18 -13.35
N ARG A 219 12.46 15.90 -12.93
CA ARG A 219 13.82 15.63 -13.42
C ARG A 219 14.31 14.23 -13.00
N THR A 220 14.08 13.84 -11.75
CA THR A 220 14.49 12.53 -11.24
C THR A 220 13.77 11.40 -11.97
N ALA A 221 12.48 11.55 -12.25
CA ALA A 221 11.67 10.54 -12.91
C ALA A 221 12.09 10.33 -14.37
N LEU A 222 12.50 11.38 -15.09
CA LEU A 222 13.09 11.26 -16.43
C LEU A 222 14.39 10.44 -16.39
N ASP A 223 15.28 10.68 -15.41
CA ASP A 223 16.50 9.88 -15.25
C ASP A 223 16.16 8.37 -14.99
N TYR A 224 15.04 8.08 -14.31
CA TYR A 224 14.53 6.72 -14.13
C TYR A 224 13.94 6.12 -15.42
N VAL A 225 13.27 6.92 -16.25
CA VAL A 225 12.78 6.47 -17.57
C VAL A 225 13.95 5.98 -18.43
N ASP A 226 15.05 6.73 -18.48
CA ASP A 226 16.27 6.33 -19.18
C ASP A 226 16.86 5.04 -18.63
N ALA A 227 16.91 4.88 -17.30
CA ALA A 227 17.39 3.66 -16.67
C ALA A 227 16.53 2.44 -17.02
N TYR A 228 15.20 2.56 -16.94
CA TYR A 228 14.29 1.47 -17.29
C TYR A 228 14.26 1.17 -18.79
N HIS A 229 14.53 2.16 -19.64
CA HIS A 229 14.70 1.95 -21.08
C HIS A 229 15.91 1.05 -21.35
N ASN A 230 17.05 1.35 -20.73
CA ASN A 230 18.26 0.53 -20.84
C ASN A 230 18.05 -0.88 -20.26
N GLU A 231 17.35 -0.99 -19.13
CA GLU A 231 16.97 -2.28 -18.54
C GLU A 231 16.07 -3.10 -19.50
N ALA A 232 15.09 -2.46 -20.14
CA ALA A 232 14.24 -3.11 -21.10
C ALA A 232 15.03 -3.63 -22.31
N ILE A 233 15.98 -2.84 -22.85
CA ILE A 233 16.83 -3.26 -23.97
C ILE A 233 17.62 -4.53 -23.62
N ILE A 234 18.30 -4.55 -22.47
CA ILE A 234 19.12 -5.69 -22.04
C ILE A 234 18.27 -6.96 -21.89
N ASN A 235 17.02 -6.82 -21.45
CA ASN A 235 16.10 -7.93 -21.25
C ASN A 235 15.24 -8.27 -22.49
N GLY A 236 15.47 -7.62 -23.63
CA GLY A 236 14.71 -7.85 -24.86
C GLY A 236 13.23 -7.45 -24.75
N LEU A 237 12.91 -6.48 -23.91
CA LEU A 237 11.56 -5.98 -23.65
C LEU A 237 11.27 -4.73 -24.48
N ASN A 238 10.00 -4.57 -24.88
CA ASN A 238 9.51 -3.35 -25.50
C ASN A 238 9.32 -2.25 -24.45
N PHE A 239 9.79 -1.05 -24.76
CA PHE A 239 9.68 0.12 -23.89
C PHE A 239 9.40 1.37 -24.71
N ASP A 240 8.27 2.01 -24.45
CA ASP A 240 7.82 3.21 -25.16
C ASP A 240 8.15 4.44 -24.31
N ILE A 241 9.26 5.11 -24.60
CA ILE A 241 9.73 6.28 -23.84
C ILE A 241 8.65 7.37 -23.80
N HIS A 242 7.97 7.63 -24.92
CA HIS A 242 6.96 8.68 -25.01
C HIS A 242 5.79 8.44 -24.05
N GLU A 243 5.30 7.19 -24.01
CA GLU A 243 4.21 6.84 -23.09
C GLU A 243 4.64 6.83 -21.62
N GLU A 244 5.90 6.51 -21.33
CA GLU A 244 6.43 6.57 -19.97
C GLU A 244 6.68 8.02 -19.51
N GLU A 245 7.16 8.91 -20.39
CA GLU A 245 7.29 10.35 -20.12
C GLU A 245 5.93 11.03 -19.88
N LYS A 246 4.91 10.71 -20.68
CA LYS A 246 3.53 11.16 -20.41
C LYS A 246 3.03 10.74 -19.04
N ALA A 247 3.41 9.54 -18.59
CA ALA A 247 3.08 9.09 -17.25
C ALA A 247 3.79 9.92 -16.17
N VAL A 248 5.05 10.28 -16.39
CA VAL A 248 5.82 11.18 -15.51
C VAL A 248 5.19 12.57 -15.45
N GLU A 249 4.75 13.13 -16.58
CA GLU A 249 4.04 14.41 -16.63
C GLU A 249 2.77 14.39 -15.78
N LEU A 250 1.91 13.38 -15.99
CA LEU A 250 0.69 13.20 -15.20
C LEU A 250 0.99 13.06 -13.70
N PHE A 251 1.99 12.26 -13.34
CA PHE A 251 2.37 12.08 -11.94
C PHE A 251 2.93 13.35 -11.30
N ALA A 252 3.66 14.16 -12.06
CA ALA A 252 4.17 15.44 -11.59
C ALA A 252 3.03 16.44 -11.30
N GLU A 253 2.00 16.47 -12.14
CA GLU A 253 0.77 17.23 -11.88
C GLU A 253 0.05 16.72 -10.63
N ASN A 254 -0.07 15.40 -10.49
CA ASN A 254 -0.77 14.78 -9.35
C ASN A 254 -0.04 14.96 -8.02
N ILE A 255 1.29 15.05 -8.03
CA ILE A 255 2.08 15.44 -6.84
C ILE A 255 1.72 16.85 -6.39
N MET A 256 1.54 17.80 -7.31
CA MET A 256 1.08 19.15 -6.98
C MET A 256 -0.35 19.14 -6.42
N LYS A 257 -1.28 18.47 -7.10
CA LYS A 257 -2.67 18.32 -6.64
C LYS A 257 -2.73 17.68 -5.23
N ALA A 258 -1.94 16.65 -4.99
CA ALA A 258 -1.84 16.00 -3.69
C ALA A 258 -1.35 16.96 -2.59
N GLY A 259 -0.38 17.83 -2.93
CA GLY A 259 0.12 18.87 -2.04
C GLY A 259 -0.93 19.93 -1.72
N GLU A 260 -1.66 20.40 -2.73
CA GLU A 260 -2.77 21.35 -2.57
C GLU A 260 -3.87 20.78 -1.67
N ILE A 261 -4.33 19.55 -1.93
CA ILE A 261 -5.32 18.85 -1.11
C ILE A 261 -4.82 18.69 0.33
N TYR A 262 -3.53 18.34 0.52
CA TYR A 262 -2.93 18.20 1.84
C TYR A 262 -2.97 19.51 2.63
N LEU A 263 -2.66 20.64 1.99
CA LEU A 263 -2.68 21.96 2.61
C LEU A 263 -4.11 22.44 2.94
N GLU A 264 -5.07 22.15 2.05
CA GLU A 264 -6.48 22.54 2.24
C GLU A 264 -7.20 21.69 3.30
N ARG A 265 -6.79 20.43 3.49
CA ARG A 265 -7.47 19.45 4.37
C ARG A 265 -6.54 18.87 5.43
N PRO A 266 -5.99 19.68 6.36
CA PRO A 266 -5.02 19.23 7.36
C PRO A 266 -5.60 18.23 8.38
N MET A 267 -6.93 18.22 8.57
CA MET A 267 -7.62 17.37 9.56
C MET A 267 -8.12 16.04 8.99
N GLU A 268 -7.95 15.77 7.70
CA GLU A 268 -8.43 14.52 7.09
C GLU A 268 -7.63 13.33 7.64
N THR A 269 -8.29 12.46 8.40
CA THR A 269 -7.70 11.23 8.95
C THR A 269 -7.79 10.10 7.94
N PRO A 270 -6.68 9.61 7.36
CA PRO A 270 -6.73 8.62 6.29
C PRO A 270 -6.88 7.17 6.80
N PHE A 271 -6.91 6.97 8.12
CA PHE A 271 -6.85 5.65 8.74
C PHE A 271 -8.17 5.20 9.33
N ILE A 272 -8.50 3.95 9.10
CA ILE A 272 -9.52 3.23 9.85
C ILE A 272 -8.96 2.99 11.27
N PRO A 273 -9.77 3.21 12.33
CA PRO A 273 -9.39 2.88 13.70
C PRO A 273 -8.84 1.45 13.84
N SER A 274 -7.78 1.26 14.63
CA SER A 274 -7.26 -0.09 14.92
C SER A 274 -8.30 -0.94 15.66
N TRP A 275 -8.20 -2.26 15.54
CA TRP A 275 -9.09 -3.17 16.28
C TRP A 275 -8.94 -3.04 17.79
N ASN A 276 -7.78 -2.64 18.30
CA ASN A 276 -7.62 -2.25 19.72
C ASN A 276 -8.51 -1.06 20.09
N ARG A 277 -8.58 0.00 19.26
CA ARG A 277 -9.49 1.13 19.52
C ARG A 277 -10.95 0.70 19.45
N VAL A 278 -11.31 -0.16 18.50
CA VAL A 278 -12.70 -0.66 18.38
C VAL A 278 -13.09 -1.50 19.58
N ARG A 279 -12.23 -2.42 20.04
CA ARG A 279 -12.47 -3.21 21.27
C ARG A 279 -12.56 -2.35 22.52
N SER A 280 -11.76 -1.29 22.61
CA SER A 280 -11.86 -0.36 23.73
C SER A 280 -13.20 0.38 23.78
N ALA A 281 -13.79 0.69 22.63
CA ALA A 281 -15.07 1.39 22.54
C ALA A 281 -16.27 0.44 22.60
N VAL A 282 -16.14 -0.77 22.03
CA VAL A 282 -17.18 -1.82 21.99
C VAL A 282 -16.55 -3.15 22.44
N PRO A 283 -16.47 -3.42 23.76
CA PRO A 283 -15.73 -4.57 24.30
C PRO A 283 -16.20 -5.95 23.83
N ASP A 284 -17.48 -6.09 23.50
CA ASP A 284 -18.09 -7.36 23.08
C ASP A 284 -18.14 -7.54 21.54
N VAL A 285 -17.53 -6.63 20.77
CA VAL A 285 -17.59 -6.61 19.30
C VAL A 285 -17.05 -7.89 18.66
N LEU A 286 -15.94 -8.45 19.17
CA LEU A 286 -15.31 -9.64 18.58
C LEU A 286 -16.15 -10.90 18.83
N PRO A 287 -16.62 -11.21 20.06
CA PRO A 287 -17.57 -12.29 20.28
C PRO A 287 -18.83 -12.18 19.41
N ARG A 288 -19.39 -10.97 19.29
CA ARG A 288 -20.57 -10.70 18.44
C ARG A 288 -20.27 -10.95 16.96
N LEU A 289 -19.11 -10.53 16.48
CA LEU A 289 -18.66 -10.76 15.11
C LEU A 289 -18.49 -12.26 14.84
N ALA A 290 -17.86 -12.99 15.76
CA ALA A 290 -17.68 -14.44 15.64
C ALA A 290 -19.03 -15.18 15.58
N ALA A 291 -19.97 -14.82 16.45
CA ALA A 291 -21.32 -15.37 16.45
C ALA A 291 -22.06 -15.07 15.14
N ALA A 292 -21.96 -13.84 14.63
CA ALA A 292 -22.58 -13.45 13.37
C ALA A 292 -22.01 -14.26 12.18
N VAL A 293 -20.68 -14.42 12.10
CA VAL A 293 -20.06 -15.21 11.03
C VAL A 293 -20.46 -16.69 11.12
N LYS A 294 -20.52 -17.25 12.34
CA LYS A 294 -20.99 -18.63 12.55
C LYS A 294 -22.43 -18.82 12.06
N GLN A 295 -23.32 -17.86 12.34
CA GLN A 295 -24.71 -17.90 11.86
C GLN A 295 -24.79 -17.78 10.33
N ASP A 296 -24.00 -16.90 9.71
CA ASP A 296 -23.94 -16.77 8.26
C ASP A 296 -23.42 -18.07 7.61
N MET A 297 -22.37 -18.69 8.16
CA MET A 297 -21.86 -19.98 7.68
C MET A 297 -22.89 -21.11 7.83
N GLN A 298 -23.66 -21.16 8.92
CA GLN A 298 -24.74 -22.15 9.06
C GLN A 298 -25.85 -21.97 8.03
N LYS A 299 -26.13 -20.73 7.62
CA LYS A 299 -27.22 -20.41 6.70
C LYS A 299 -26.82 -20.53 5.22
N TYR A 300 -25.56 -20.23 4.89
CA TYR A 300 -25.09 -20.08 3.51
C TYR A 300 -23.86 -20.93 3.17
N GLY A 301 -23.28 -21.63 4.15
CA GLY A 301 -21.93 -22.18 4.07
C GLY A 301 -21.74 -23.42 3.21
N GLY A 302 -22.81 -24.13 2.82
CA GLY A 302 -22.72 -25.31 1.95
C GLY A 302 -21.99 -26.49 2.59
#